data_AF-A0A060CPF9-F1
#
_entry.id   AF-A0A060CPF9-F1
#
_cell.length_a   1.000
_cell.length_b   1.000
_cell.length_c   1.000
_cell.angle_alpha   90.00
_cell.angle_beta   90.00
_cell.angle_gamma   90.00
#
_symmetry.space_group_name_H-M   'P 1'
#
loop_
_entity.id
_entity.type
_entity.pdbx_description
1 polymer ?
#
loop_
_entity_poly.entity_id
_entity_poly.type
_entity_poly.pdbx_seq_one_letter_code
_entity_poly.pdbx_strand_id
1 'polypeptide(L)'
;GRLVAMYSRHSSDRKTYWRISAAWDFSRWDSEQVLEHPGSGNVTYSNLYSLETEQGPLLLNFLRWIAWNPTVMVSTDQGQSWTQGGRLIRAEGQNLVRPYVQYRSDGQRVIFVTTDGHPRDVDTSFVAGTSAAGSRPAGQCRRPGTPARC
;
A
#
# COMPACT_ATOMS: atom_id res chain seq x y z
N GLY A 1 1.84 23.45 1.74
CA GLY A 1 1.52 22.02 1.79
C GLY A 1 1.21 21.63 3.21
N ARG A 2 0.57 20.48 3.37
CA ARG A 2 0.42 19.78 4.65
C ARG A 2 1.21 18.47 4.55
N LEU A 3 1.62 17.90 5.67
CA LEU A 3 2.20 16.57 5.75
C LEU A 3 1.16 15.57 6.23
N VAL A 4 1.21 14.36 5.69
CA VAL A 4 0.49 13.20 6.23
C VAL A 4 1.53 12.24 6.78
N ALA A 5 1.48 11.98 8.08
CA ALA A 5 2.29 10.97 8.73
C ALA A 5 1.38 9.78 9.06
N MET A 6 1.67 8.61 8.49
CA MET A 6 0.87 7.40 8.66
C MET A 6 1.73 6.25 9.14
N TYR A 7 1.18 5.45 10.05
CA TYR A 7 1.90 4.34 10.66
C TYR A 7 0.93 3.24 11.10
N SER A 8 1.51 2.09 11.42
CA SER A 8 0.83 0.92 11.95
C SER A 8 1.78 0.20 12.90
N ARG A 9 1.22 -0.57 13.83
CA ARG A 9 2.03 -1.45 14.68
C ARG A 9 2.44 -2.69 13.90
N HIS A 10 3.43 -3.44 14.42
CA HIS A 10 3.87 -4.66 13.76
C HIS A 10 2.96 -5.84 14.09
N SER A 11 1.87 -5.99 13.32
CA SER A 11 0.97 -7.15 13.38
C SER A 11 0.31 -7.36 14.75
N SER A 12 0.15 -6.31 15.54
CA SER A 12 -0.46 -6.38 16.88
C SER A 12 -1.95 -6.02 16.89
N ASP A 13 -2.41 -5.22 15.93
CA ASP A 13 -3.80 -4.81 15.81
C ASP A 13 -4.20 -4.64 14.33
N ARG A 14 -5.49 -4.36 14.11
CA ARG A 14 -6.08 -4.14 12.79
C ARG A 14 -6.20 -2.65 12.47
N LYS A 15 -5.29 -1.82 12.98
CA LYS A 15 -5.44 -0.36 12.92
C LYS A 15 -4.35 0.29 12.08
N THR A 16 -4.77 1.28 11.29
CA THR A 16 -3.87 2.26 10.70
C THR A 16 -4.14 3.60 11.37
N TYR A 17 -3.07 4.27 11.72
CA TYR A 17 -3.09 5.56 12.43
C TYR A 17 -2.47 6.61 11.52
N TRP A 18 -3.01 7.82 11.51
CA TRP A 18 -2.37 8.93 10.82
C TRP A 18 -2.67 10.28 11.46
N ARG A 19 -1.83 11.26 11.13
CA ARG A 19 -2.00 12.66 11.51
C ARG A 19 -1.71 13.53 10.30
N ILE A 20 -2.35 14.69 10.26
CA ILE A 20 -2.15 15.71 9.24
C ILE A 20 -1.60 16.96 9.91
N SER A 21 -0.57 17.57 9.33
CA SER A 21 -0.01 18.80 9.87
C SER A 21 -0.87 20.01 9.55
N ALA A 22 -0.68 21.11 10.29
CA ALA A 22 -1.11 22.42 9.84
C ALA A 22 -0.43 22.77 8.50
N ALA A 23 -1.05 23.68 7.74
CA ALA A 23 -0.50 24.13 6.46
C ALA A 23 0.76 24.97 6.71
N TRP A 24 1.88 24.56 6.11
CA TRP A 24 3.19 25.24 6.20
C TRP A 24 3.77 25.37 7.62
N ASP A 25 3.13 24.76 8.62
CA ASP A 25 3.64 24.61 9.98
C ASP A 25 3.60 23.13 10.36
N PHE A 26 4.73 22.45 10.16
CA PHE A 26 4.87 21.01 10.37
C PHE A 26 5.15 20.63 11.82
N SER A 27 5.17 21.60 12.74
CA SER A 27 5.28 21.37 14.18
C SER A 27 3.90 21.15 14.83
N ARG A 28 2.83 21.61 14.18
CA ARG A 28 1.45 21.48 14.63
C ARG A 28 0.73 20.39 13.86
N TRP A 29 0.05 19.52 14.57
CA TRP A 29 -0.65 18.36 14.00
C TRP A 29 -2.07 18.26 14.56
N ASP A 30 -2.98 17.80 13.71
CA ASP A 30 -4.31 17.41 14.13
C ASP A 30 -4.25 16.22 15.11
N SER A 31 -5.39 15.96 15.76
CA SER A 31 -5.57 14.75 16.55
C SER A 31 -5.32 13.48 15.72
N GLU A 32 -4.86 12.43 16.38
CA GLU A 32 -4.64 11.13 15.73
C GLU A 32 -5.93 10.55 15.19
N GLN A 33 -5.91 10.28 13.89
CA GLN A 33 -6.97 9.57 13.22
C GLN A 33 -6.68 8.08 13.26
N VAL A 34 -7.74 7.28 13.40
CA VAL A 34 -7.65 5.83 13.49
C VAL A 34 -8.64 5.21 12.52
N LEU A 35 -8.14 4.33 11.66
CA LEU A 35 -8.96 3.47 10.82
C LEU A 35 -8.78 2.03 11.30
N GLU A 36 -9.86 1.44 11.78
CA GLU A 36 -9.93 0.02 12.07
C GLU A 36 -10.39 -0.74 10.83
N HIS A 37 -9.55 -1.67 10.38
CA HIS A 37 -9.77 -2.43 9.16
C HIS A 37 -10.78 -3.57 9.39
N PRO A 38 -11.73 -3.79 8.47
CA PRO A 38 -12.70 -4.87 8.60
C PRO A 38 -12.07 -6.27 8.47
N GLY A 39 -12.81 -7.30 8.88
CA GLY A 39 -12.39 -8.70 8.73
C GLY A 39 -11.21 -9.11 9.62
N SER A 40 -10.60 -10.25 9.28
CA SER A 40 -9.47 -10.82 10.02
C SER A 40 -8.13 -10.42 9.40
N GLY A 41 -7.17 -10.01 10.24
CA GLY A 41 -5.80 -9.75 9.81
C GLY A 41 -5.24 -8.46 10.38
N ASN A 42 -4.15 -8.57 11.12
CA ASN A 42 -3.45 -7.41 11.67
C ASN A 42 -2.65 -6.70 10.59
N VAL A 43 -2.51 -5.38 10.73
CA VAL A 43 -1.84 -4.53 9.74
C VAL A 43 -0.35 -4.40 10.06
N THR A 44 0.48 -4.17 9.05
CA THR A 44 1.90 -3.81 9.21
C THR A 44 2.39 -3.01 8.01
N TYR A 45 3.38 -2.14 8.24
CA TYR A 45 4.14 -1.36 7.25
C TYR A 45 3.28 -0.34 6.53
N SER A 46 3.38 0.93 6.91
CA SER A 46 2.76 2.01 6.13
C SER A 46 3.79 2.57 5.15
N ASN A 47 3.46 2.58 3.86
CA ASN A 47 4.30 3.12 2.79
C ASN A 47 3.48 4.13 1.97
N LEU A 48 3.64 5.41 2.28
CA LEU A 48 2.89 6.50 1.66
C LEU A 48 3.54 6.99 0.36
N TYR A 49 2.71 7.23 -0.66
CA TYR A 49 3.07 7.86 -1.92
C TYR A 49 1.98 8.86 -2.33
N SER A 50 2.37 9.90 -3.07
CA SER A 50 1.45 10.84 -3.71
C SER A 50 1.65 10.75 -5.21
N LEU A 51 0.56 10.61 -5.96
CA LEU A 51 0.54 10.70 -7.41
C LEU A 51 -0.23 11.95 -7.83
N GLU A 52 0.30 12.72 -8.77
CA GLU A 52 -0.42 13.85 -9.35
C GLU A 52 -1.47 13.32 -10.34
N THR A 53 -2.70 13.82 -10.21
CA THR A 53 -3.81 13.52 -11.12
C THR A 53 -4.49 14.80 -11.56
N GLU A 54 -5.33 14.73 -12.60
CA GLU A 54 -6.10 15.89 -13.05
C GLU A 54 -7.02 16.46 -11.95
N GLN A 55 -7.46 15.62 -11.01
CA GLN A 55 -8.34 16.00 -9.89
C GLN A 55 -7.56 16.46 -8.64
N GLY A 56 -6.23 16.48 -8.70
CA GLY A 56 -5.33 16.78 -7.58
C GLY A 56 -4.56 15.55 -7.08
N PRO A 57 -3.86 15.66 -5.93
CA PRO A 57 -3.00 14.57 -5.45
C PRO A 57 -3.82 13.36 -4.98
N LEU A 58 -3.50 12.20 -5.53
CA LEU A 58 -3.97 10.88 -5.11
C LEU A 58 -2.95 10.29 -4.12
N LEU A 59 -3.36 10.12 -2.85
CA LEU A 59 -2.50 9.50 -1.86
C LEU A 59 -2.74 7.99 -1.81
N LEU A 60 -1.64 7.24 -1.81
CA LEU A 60 -1.61 5.79 -1.72
C LEU A 60 -0.85 5.39 -0.46
N ASN A 61 -1.42 4.48 0.34
CA ASN A 61 -0.70 3.80 1.40
C ASN A 61 -0.65 2.31 1.11
N PHE A 62 0.55 1.78 0.87
CA PHE A 62 0.75 0.34 0.73
C PHE A 62 1.09 -0.28 2.09
N LEU A 63 0.35 -1.33 2.43
CA LEU A 63 0.40 -2.00 3.71
C LEU A 63 0.25 -3.52 3.56
N ARG A 64 0.71 -4.26 4.56
CA ARG A 64 0.40 -5.67 4.69
C ARG A 64 -0.88 -5.82 5.50
N TRP A 65 -1.92 -6.40 4.92
CA TRP A 65 -3.20 -6.58 5.61
C TRP A 65 -3.94 -7.85 5.17
N ILE A 66 -4.69 -7.80 4.06
CA ILE A 66 -5.61 -8.86 3.66
C ILE A 66 -4.80 -10.12 3.38
N ALA A 67 -5.04 -11.19 4.14
CA ALA A 67 -4.32 -12.46 3.97
C ALA A 67 -2.78 -12.29 4.08
N TRP A 68 -2.32 -11.32 4.90
CA TRP A 68 -0.91 -10.92 5.03
C TRP A 68 -0.23 -10.55 3.70
N ASN A 69 -1.02 -10.14 2.71
CA ASN A 69 -0.53 -9.72 1.41
C ASN A 69 -0.47 -8.19 1.29
N PRO A 70 0.39 -7.67 0.40
CA PRO A 70 0.42 -6.26 0.04
C PRO A 70 -0.96 -5.79 -0.45
N THR A 71 -1.49 -4.79 0.23
CA THR A 71 -2.78 -4.17 0.01
C THR A 71 -2.55 -2.67 -0.13
N VAL A 72 -3.40 -1.98 -0.90
CA VAL A 72 -3.34 -0.53 -1.06
C VAL A 72 -4.58 0.13 -0.45
N MET A 73 -4.36 1.21 0.28
CA MET A 73 -5.38 2.18 0.69
C MET A 73 -5.22 3.45 -0.13
N VAL A 74 -6.34 4.10 -0.42
CA VAL A 74 -6.41 5.26 -1.29
C VAL A 74 -7.12 6.40 -0.58
N SER A 75 -6.57 7.62 -0.71
CA SER A 75 -7.23 8.86 -0.32
C SER A 75 -7.22 9.82 -1.51
N THR A 76 -8.41 10.36 -1.81
CA THR A 76 -8.64 11.38 -2.84
C THR A 76 -8.95 12.75 -2.23
N ASP A 77 -8.87 12.86 -0.91
CA ASP A 77 -9.24 14.04 -0.12
C ASP A 77 -8.08 14.53 0.75
N GLN A 78 -6.84 14.42 0.22
CA GLN A 78 -5.62 14.91 0.87
C GLN A 78 -5.36 14.28 2.26
N GLY A 79 -5.74 13.01 2.42
CA GLY A 79 -5.49 12.22 3.61
C GLY A 79 -6.56 12.35 4.70
N GLN A 80 -7.67 13.06 4.44
CA GLN A 80 -8.77 13.21 5.41
C GLN A 80 -9.50 11.88 5.64
N SER A 81 -9.69 11.08 4.58
CA SER A 81 -10.26 9.74 4.66
C SER A 81 -9.53 8.75 3.76
N TRP A 82 -9.68 7.46 4.07
CA TRP A 82 -8.99 6.38 3.37
C TRP A 82 -9.95 5.24 3.05
N THR A 83 -9.85 4.71 1.83
CA THR A 83 -10.64 3.57 1.36
C THR A 83 -9.74 2.43 0.88
N GLN A 84 -10.21 1.19 0.96
CA GLN A 84 -9.46 0.03 0.48
C GLN A 84 -9.46 -0.02 -1.05
N GLY A 85 -8.28 0.08 -1.67
CA GLY A 85 -8.12 -0.10 -3.11
C GLY A 85 -8.02 -1.56 -3.55
N GLY A 86 -7.50 -2.46 -2.69
CA GLY A 86 -7.41 -3.89 -2.99
C GLY A 86 -6.04 -4.51 -2.71
N ARG A 87 -5.94 -5.83 -2.91
CA ARG A 87 -4.66 -6.57 -2.86
C ARG A 87 -3.88 -6.33 -4.14
N LEU A 88 -2.62 -5.92 -4.01
CA LEU A 88 -1.70 -5.69 -5.12
C LEU A 88 -1.20 -7.00 -5.73
N ILE A 89 -0.92 -7.98 -4.87
CA ILE A 89 -0.48 -9.31 -5.27
C ILE A 89 -1.49 -10.33 -4.76
N ARG A 90 -1.90 -11.24 -5.64
CA ARG A 90 -2.74 -12.39 -5.30
C ARG A 90 -1.98 -13.65 -5.62
N ALA A 91 -1.64 -14.42 -4.60
CA ALA A 91 -1.22 -15.80 -4.79
C ALA A 91 -2.45 -16.67 -5.09
N GLU A 92 -2.39 -17.45 -6.18
CA GLU A 92 -3.34 -18.53 -6.42
C GLU A 92 -2.89 -19.77 -5.61
N GLY A 93 -3.81 -20.40 -4.86
CA GLY A 93 -3.55 -21.61 -4.06
C GLY A 93 -3.73 -21.44 -2.53
N GLN A 94 -3.66 -22.56 -1.80
CA GLN A 94 -3.85 -22.63 -0.33
C GLN A 94 -2.70 -21.97 0.45
N ASN A 95 -1.53 -21.82 -0.19
CA ASN A 95 -0.38 -21.18 0.42
C ASN A 95 -0.47 -19.67 0.19
N LEU A 96 -0.78 -18.98 1.29
CA LEU A 96 -0.65 -17.54 1.45
C LEU A 96 0.82 -17.17 1.23
N VAL A 97 1.23 -16.99 -0.02
CA VAL A 97 2.54 -16.43 -0.32
C VAL A 97 2.51 -15.01 0.25
N ARG A 98 3.42 -14.72 1.19
CA ARG A 98 3.48 -13.45 1.95
C ARG A 98 4.72 -12.68 1.53
N PRO A 99 4.74 -12.10 0.33
CA PRO A 99 5.94 -11.47 -0.15
C PRO A 99 6.22 -10.16 0.57
N TYR A 100 7.49 -9.78 0.61
CA TYR A 100 7.92 -8.45 0.98
C TYR A 100 8.03 -7.59 -0.28
N VAL A 101 7.61 -6.33 -0.17
CA VAL A 101 7.56 -5.41 -1.29
C VAL A 101 8.28 -4.13 -0.92
N GLN A 102 9.11 -3.64 -1.85
CA GLN A 102 9.57 -2.26 -1.86
C GLN A 102 8.86 -1.48 -2.96
N TYR A 103 8.59 -0.22 -2.69
CA TYR A 103 7.89 0.70 -3.58
C TYR A 103 8.79 1.89 -3.89
N ARG A 104 8.67 2.48 -5.08
CA ARG A 104 9.29 3.75 -5.49
C ARG A 104 8.34 4.50 -6.41
N SER A 105 8.40 5.83 -6.42
CA SER A 105 7.52 6.64 -7.27
C SER A 105 8.28 7.75 -7.97
N ASP A 106 7.81 8.10 -9.16
CA ASP A 106 8.22 9.28 -9.93
C ASP A 106 7.17 10.42 -9.85
N GLY A 107 6.17 10.29 -8.99
CA GLY A 107 5.06 11.25 -8.84
C GLY A 107 3.90 11.04 -9.82
N GLN A 108 4.03 10.19 -10.84
CA GLN A 108 2.94 9.83 -11.76
C GLN A 108 2.51 8.36 -11.61
N ARG A 109 3.46 7.51 -11.21
CA ARG A 109 3.26 6.09 -10.94
C ARG A 109 4.07 5.63 -9.73
N VAL A 110 3.71 4.46 -9.23
CA VAL A 110 4.50 3.71 -8.25
C VAL A 110 5.00 2.43 -8.92
N ILE A 111 6.31 2.21 -8.88
CA ILE A 111 6.96 0.97 -9.25
C ILE A 111 7.15 0.17 -7.96
N PHE A 112 6.93 -1.14 -8.02
CA PHE A 112 7.17 -2.03 -6.89
C PHE A 112 8.07 -3.19 -7.30
N VAL A 113 8.87 -3.66 -6.34
CA VAL A 113 9.67 -4.88 -6.43
C VAL A 113 9.28 -5.80 -5.28
N THR A 114 8.98 -7.04 -5.59
CA THR A 114 8.49 -8.05 -4.64
C THR A 114 9.40 -9.25 -4.58
N THR A 115 9.45 -9.90 -3.41
CA THR A 115 9.94 -11.27 -3.28
C THR A 115 8.92 -12.28 -3.79
N ASP A 116 9.36 -13.51 -4.06
CA ASP A 116 8.46 -14.63 -4.40
C ASP A 116 7.60 -15.11 -3.23
N GLY A 117 7.94 -14.74 -2.00
CA GLY A 117 7.20 -15.11 -0.80
C GLY A 117 7.91 -14.69 0.47
N HIS A 118 7.50 -15.29 1.58
CA HIS A 118 8.18 -15.05 2.84
C HIS A 118 9.53 -15.79 2.82
N PRO A 119 10.67 -15.15 3.15
CA PRO A 119 12.00 -15.76 3.06
C PRO A 119 12.22 -17.01 3.94
N ARG A 120 11.36 -17.23 4.95
CA ARG A 120 11.37 -18.48 5.73
C ARG A 120 10.76 -19.67 4.97
N ASP A 121 9.91 -19.39 3.99
CA ASP A 121 9.01 -20.38 3.39
C ASP A 121 9.42 -20.71 1.94
N VAL A 122 10.15 -19.82 1.25
CA VAL A 122 10.60 -20.00 -0.14
C VAL A 122 11.98 -19.38 -0.40
N ASP A 123 12.79 -20.07 -1.21
CA ASP A 123 13.91 -19.45 -1.91
C ASP A 123 13.37 -18.34 -2.82
N THR A 124 13.98 -17.16 -2.77
CA THR A 124 13.36 -15.93 -3.26
C THR A 124 14.14 -15.30 -4.40
N SER A 125 13.45 -14.96 -5.49
CA SER A 125 13.88 -14.02 -6.53
C SER A 125 13.13 -12.68 -6.43
N PHE A 126 13.53 -11.68 -7.24
CA PHE A 126 12.90 -10.35 -7.26
C PHE A 126 12.08 -10.13 -8.55
N VAL A 127 10.83 -9.66 -8.41
CA VAL A 127 9.92 -9.34 -9.54
C VAL A 127 9.50 -7.86 -9.48
N ALA A 128 9.48 -7.14 -10.61
CA ALA A 128 9.09 -5.72 -10.69
C ALA A 128 7.74 -5.49 -11.40
N GLY A 129 6.96 -4.50 -10.95
CA GLY A 129 5.67 -4.09 -11.55
C GLY A 129 5.37 -2.59 -11.33
N THR A 130 4.30 -2.05 -11.94
CA THR A 130 3.92 -0.62 -11.85
C THR A 130 2.44 -0.42 -11.52
N SER A 131 2.09 0.73 -10.95
CA SER A 131 0.71 1.22 -10.77
C SER A 131 0.63 2.70 -11.15
N ALA A 132 -0.32 3.07 -12.01
CA ALA A 132 -0.50 4.44 -12.49
C ALA A 132 -1.87 5.04 -12.09
N ALA A 133 -1.96 6.37 -12.01
CA ALA A 133 -3.23 7.06 -11.83
C ALA A 133 -4.23 6.66 -12.95
N GLY A 134 -5.47 6.31 -12.58
CA GLY A 134 -6.51 5.86 -13.52
C GLY A 134 -6.50 4.35 -13.84
N SER A 135 -5.49 3.59 -13.40
CA SER A 135 -5.54 2.12 -13.44
C SER A 135 -6.24 1.57 -12.18
N ARG A 136 -7.16 0.61 -12.34
CA ARG A 136 -7.68 -0.14 -11.18
C ARG A 136 -6.47 -0.73 -10.45
N PRO A 137 -6.33 -0.56 -9.11
CA PRO A 137 -5.20 -1.08 -8.37
C PRO A 137 -5.04 -2.57 -8.67
N ALA A 138 -3.84 -2.92 -9.15
CA ALA A 138 -3.57 -4.15 -9.89
C ALA A 138 -4.18 -5.38 -9.20
N GLY A 139 -5.10 -6.05 -9.91
CA GLY A 139 -5.72 -7.29 -9.48
C GLY A 139 -5.17 -8.54 -10.16
N GLN A 140 -4.14 -8.45 -11.02
CA GLN A 140 -3.80 -9.54 -11.96
C GLN A 140 -2.32 -9.70 -12.35
N CYS A 141 -1.35 -9.37 -11.48
CA CYS A 141 0.03 -9.79 -11.75
C CYS A 141 0.15 -11.31 -11.49
N ARG A 142 0.03 -12.12 -12.55
CA ARG A 142 0.28 -13.56 -12.53
C ARG A 142 1.78 -13.86 -12.57
N ARG A 143 2.16 -15.02 -12.04
CA ARG A 143 3.53 -15.52 -11.89
C ARG A 143 4.39 -15.37 -13.17
N PRO A 144 5.71 -15.17 -13.04
CA PRO A 144 6.63 -15.33 -14.17
C PRO A 144 6.61 -16.77 -14.69
N GLY A 145 6.48 -16.94 -16.01
CA GLY A 145 6.35 -18.24 -16.70
C GLY A 145 5.42 -18.20 -17.93
N THR A 146 4.70 -17.10 -18.12
CA THR A 146 3.96 -16.79 -19.35
C THR A 146 4.13 -15.29 -19.59
N PRO A 147 4.24 -14.79 -20.85
CA PRO A 147 4.50 -13.37 -21.08
C PRO A 147 3.32 -12.55 -20.55
N ALA A 148 3.50 -11.93 -19.38
CA ALA A 148 2.51 -11.03 -18.82
C ALA A 148 2.67 -9.67 -19.50
N ARG A 149 1.69 -9.31 -20.32
CA ARG A 149 1.47 -7.91 -20.71
C ARG A 149 0.94 -7.18 -19.48
N CYS A 150 1.70 -6.19 -19.02
CA CYS A 150 1.23 -5.13 -18.12
C CYS A 150 0.54 -4.05 -18.95
#